data_AF-A0A960PUX2-F1
#
_entry.id   AF-A0A960PUX2-F1
#
_cell.length_a   1.000
_cell.length_b   1.000
_cell.length_c   1.000
_cell.angle_alpha   90.00
_cell.angle_beta   90.00
_cell.angle_gamma   90.00
#
_symmetry.space_group_name_H-M   'P 1'
#
loop_
_entity.id
_entity.type
_entity.pdbx_description
1 polymer ?
#
loop_
_entity_poly.entity_id
_entity_poly.type
_entity_poly.pdbx_seq_one_letter_code
_entity_poly.pdbx_strand_id
1 'polypeptide(L)'
;AAHWNHHRQQVDTGQLTMVDLCRLEGLRLACDEMHYFSHWITPEGAPRRYDTRFFLAAAPPNQTPLHDDHEVIANEWVRPLDAIARCEAGQMTMMPPTIASLRTISRFSTAAEALDAAREITQVPAVLPRVVSVDGGVRIVLPGDPDYGAPSGVEGAADHHGSWMHLADSRRVTGFAE
;
A
#
# COMPACT_ATOMS: atom_id res chain seq x y z
N ALA A 1 -2.44 -28.48 6.79
CA ALA A 1 -1.92 -27.40 7.68
C ALA A 1 -0.42 -27.53 7.90
N ALA A 2 0.07 -28.65 8.47
CA ALA A 2 1.49 -28.82 8.78
C ALA A 2 2.43 -28.71 7.56
N HIS A 3 2.06 -29.27 6.40
CA HIS A 3 2.91 -29.19 5.20
C HIS A 3 3.06 -27.74 4.69
N TRP A 4 1.97 -26.95 4.64
CA TRP A 4 2.04 -25.53 4.26
C TRP A 4 2.87 -24.69 5.22
N ASN A 5 2.83 -24.98 6.53
CA ASN A 5 3.68 -24.28 7.49
C ASN A 5 5.17 -24.57 7.26
N HIS A 6 5.52 -25.81 6.90
CA HIS A 6 6.90 -26.15 6.55
C HIS A 6 7.37 -25.40 5.30
N HIS A 7 6.57 -25.39 4.22
CA HIS A 7 6.91 -24.62 3.02
C HIS A 7 7.03 -23.13 3.27
N ARG A 8 6.15 -22.55 4.10
CA ARG A 8 6.24 -21.14 4.50
C ARG A 8 7.60 -20.83 5.12
N GLN A 9 8.07 -21.66 6.05
CA GLN A 9 9.39 -21.48 6.68
C GLN A 9 10.54 -21.62 5.68
N GLN A 10 10.45 -22.56 4.74
CA GLN A 10 11.48 -22.73 3.71
C GLN A 10 11.55 -21.54 2.76
N VAL A 11 10.39 -20.95 2.42
CA VAL A 11 10.33 -19.74 1.59
C VAL A 11 10.87 -18.53 2.34
N ASP A 12 10.45 -18.33 3.58
CA ASP A 12 10.90 -17.24 4.45
C ASP A 12 12.43 -17.25 4.66
N THR A 13 13.00 -18.43 4.91
CA THR A 13 14.44 -18.61 5.12
C THR A 13 15.26 -18.67 3.82
N GLY A 14 14.61 -18.56 2.65
CA GLY A 14 15.27 -18.61 1.34
C GLY A 14 15.77 -20.00 0.92
N GLN A 15 15.41 -21.07 1.65
CA GLN A 15 15.74 -22.46 1.30
C GLN A 15 14.95 -22.97 0.08
N LEU A 16 13.77 -22.40 -0.16
CA LEU A 16 12.90 -22.72 -1.28
C LEU A 16 12.41 -21.42 -1.91
N THR A 17 12.51 -21.27 -3.22
CA THR A 17 11.90 -20.10 -3.88
C THR A 17 10.39 -20.31 -4.03
N MET A 18 9.61 -19.23 -4.09
CA MET A 18 8.16 -19.32 -4.37
C MET A 18 7.89 -20.05 -5.70
N VAL A 19 8.75 -19.87 -6.69
CA VAL A 19 8.62 -20.52 -8.01
C VAL A 19 8.86 -22.02 -7.90
N ASP A 20 9.85 -22.45 -7.13
CA ASP A 20 10.14 -23.87 -6.93
C ASP A 20 9.07 -24.54 -6.10
N LEU A 21 8.54 -23.86 -5.07
CA LEU A 21 7.36 -24.33 -4.34
C LEU A 21 6.18 -24.58 -5.28
N CYS A 22 5.89 -23.63 -6.19
CA CYS A 22 4.82 -23.81 -7.16
C CYS A 22 5.04 -25.03 -8.06
N ARG A 23 6.28 -25.27 -8.52
CA ARG A 23 6.60 -26.46 -9.33
C ARG A 23 6.44 -27.77 -8.56
N LEU A 24 6.92 -27.80 -7.31
CA LEU A 24 6.85 -28.97 -6.43
C LEU A 24 5.40 -29.38 -6.16
N GLU A 25 4.54 -28.40 -5.91
CA GLU A 25 3.14 -28.61 -5.55
C GLU A 25 2.19 -28.62 -6.77
N GLY A 26 2.71 -28.48 -7.99
CA GLY A 26 1.91 -28.41 -9.21
C GLY A 26 0.96 -27.20 -9.25
N LEU A 27 1.34 -26.10 -8.61
CA LEU A 27 0.56 -24.87 -8.49
C LEU A 27 0.91 -23.86 -9.59
N ARG A 28 -0.05 -22.99 -9.89
CA ARG A 28 0.13 -21.81 -10.75
C ARG A 28 -0.26 -20.56 -9.97
N LEU A 29 0.54 -19.50 -10.09
CA LEU A 29 0.20 -18.20 -9.53
C LEU A 29 -0.94 -17.57 -10.32
N ALA A 30 -2.01 -17.18 -9.63
CA ALA A 30 -3.18 -16.50 -10.19
C ALA A 30 -2.92 -14.99 -10.41
N CYS A 31 -1.86 -14.67 -11.16
CA CYS A 31 -1.47 -13.28 -11.43
C CYS A 31 -2.50 -12.52 -12.28
N ASP A 32 -3.40 -13.24 -12.96
CA ASP A 32 -4.55 -12.72 -13.70
C ASP A 32 -5.71 -12.26 -12.80
N GLU A 33 -5.69 -12.64 -11.52
CA GLU A 33 -6.65 -12.19 -10.50
C GLU A 33 -6.10 -11.04 -9.62
N MET A 34 -4.93 -10.50 -9.96
CA MET A 34 -4.31 -9.37 -9.29
C MET A 34 -4.35 -8.12 -10.18
N HIS A 35 -4.91 -7.03 -9.66
CA HIS A 35 -5.09 -5.80 -10.42
C HIS A 35 -4.17 -4.69 -9.90
N TYR A 36 -3.26 -4.23 -10.76
CA TYR A 36 -2.35 -3.12 -10.45
C TYR A 36 -3.12 -1.80 -10.40
N PHE A 37 -3.11 -1.11 -9.26
CA PHE A 37 -3.97 0.07 -9.09
C PHE A 37 -3.26 1.31 -8.54
N SER A 38 -2.04 1.19 -8.00
CA SER A 38 -1.37 2.33 -7.35
C SER A 38 0.16 2.15 -7.35
N HIS A 39 0.89 3.27 -7.45
CA HIS A 39 2.35 3.29 -7.55
C HIS A 39 2.92 4.47 -6.77
N TRP A 40 3.70 4.18 -5.72
CA TRP A 40 4.28 5.21 -4.87
C TRP A 40 5.78 5.09 -4.81
N ILE A 41 6.46 6.22 -4.95
CA ILE A 41 7.91 6.33 -4.86
C ILE A 41 8.24 7.17 -3.63
N THR A 42 9.09 6.66 -2.74
CA THR A 42 9.53 7.41 -1.55
C THR A 42 10.25 8.70 -1.98
N PRO A 43 9.98 9.84 -1.33
CA PRO A 43 10.63 11.12 -1.63
C PRO A 43 12.15 11.01 -1.66
N GLU A 44 12.78 11.89 -2.44
CA GLU A 44 14.23 12.06 -2.42
C GLU A 44 14.68 12.62 -1.06
N GLY A 45 15.85 12.20 -0.58
CA GLY A 45 16.39 12.59 0.73
C GLY A 45 16.00 11.67 1.91
N ALA A 46 15.05 10.75 1.72
CA ALA A 46 14.76 9.74 2.74
C ALA A 46 15.95 8.74 2.88
N PRO A 47 16.28 8.29 4.10
CA PRO A 47 17.42 7.39 4.34
C PRO A 47 17.25 6.02 3.67
N ARG A 48 16.00 5.60 3.46
CA ARG A 48 15.63 4.44 2.66
C ARG A 48 14.53 4.84 1.70
N ARG A 49 14.59 4.33 0.47
CA ARG A 49 13.66 4.66 -0.60
C ARG A 49 13.13 3.40 -1.25
N TYR A 50 11.86 3.44 -1.62
CA TYR A 50 11.14 2.35 -2.25
C TYR A 50 10.39 2.87 -3.49
N ASP A 51 10.32 2.01 -4.52
CA ASP A 51 9.46 2.15 -5.69
C ASP A 51 8.39 1.05 -5.59
N THR A 52 7.27 1.39 -4.93
CA THR A 52 6.30 0.41 -4.45
C THR A 52 5.08 0.36 -5.35
N ARG A 53 4.77 -0.84 -5.85
CA ARG A 53 3.58 -1.12 -6.66
C ARG A 53 2.53 -1.83 -5.81
N PHE A 54 1.28 -1.38 -5.90
CA PHE A 54 0.16 -1.89 -5.12
C PHE A 54 -0.83 -2.63 -6.02
N PHE A 55 -1.28 -3.78 -5.55
CA PHE A 55 -2.19 -4.68 -6.25
C PHE A 55 -3.42 -4.97 -5.40
N LEU A 56 -4.57 -5.11 -6.04
CA LEU A 56 -5.84 -5.50 -5.43
C LEU A 56 -6.18 -6.93 -5.87
N ALA A 57 -6.58 -7.77 -4.92
CA ALA A 57 -7.03 -9.14 -5.17
C ALA A 57 -8.09 -9.55 -4.14
N ALA A 58 -8.94 -10.52 -4.49
CA ALA A 58 -9.87 -11.12 -3.54
C ALA A 58 -9.13 -12.07 -2.58
N ALA A 59 -9.49 -12.04 -1.30
CA ALA A 59 -9.06 -13.07 -0.37
C ALA A 59 -9.83 -14.37 -0.64
N PRO A 60 -9.14 -15.52 -0.81
CA PRO A 60 -9.84 -16.79 -1.03
C PRO A 60 -10.71 -17.15 0.19
N PRO A 61 -11.97 -17.58 -0.01
CA PRO A 61 -12.94 -17.77 1.08
C PRO A 61 -12.53 -18.84 2.11
N ASN A 62 -11.66 -19.76 1.72
CA ASN A 62 -11.22 -20.89 2.55
C ASN A 62 -9.79 -20.74 3.06
N GLN A 63 -9.22 -19.54 3.02
CA GLN A 63 -7.87 -19.26 3.48
C GLN A 63 -7.92 -18.42 4.76
N THR A 64 -7.38 -18.98 5.85
CA THR A 64 -7.17 -18.23 7.10
C THR A 64 -5.80 -17.55 7.06
N PRO A 65 -5.72 -16.21 7.18
CA PRO A 65 -4.43 -15.53 7.25
C PRO A 65 -3.69 -15.92 8.54
N LEU A 66 -2.39 -16.16 8.41
CA LEU A 66 -1.48 -16.40 9.53
C LEU A 66 -0.30 -15.47 9.38
N HIS A 67 0.11 -14.84 10.47
CA HIS A 67 1.34 -14.06 10.55
C HIS A 67 2.51 -14.95 11.00
N ASP A 68 3.73 -14.43 11.00
CA ASP A 68 4.95 -15.18 11.34
C ASP A 68 5.40 -15.03 12.80
N ASP A 69 4.66 -14.24 13.59
CA ASP A 69 4.94 -13.93 14.99
C ASP A 69 6.29 -13.21 15.23
N HIS A 70 6.99 -12.78 14.17
CA HIS A 70 8.31 -12.17 14.25
C HIS A 70 8.35 -10.77 13.62
N GLU A 71 8.10 -10.66 12.31
CA GLU A 71 7.99 -9.36 11.62
C GLU A 71 6.56 -8.83 11.71
N VAL A 72 5.58 -9.71 11.49
CA VAL A 72 4.17 -9.41 11.63
C VAL A 72 3.64 -10.13 12.87
N ILE A 73 3.16 -9.37 13.84
CA ILE A 73 2.70 -9.88 15.14
C ILE A 73 1.18 -9.92 15.29
N ALA A 74 0.44 -9.38 14.31
CA ALA A 74 -1.01 -9.36 14.31
C ALA A 74 -1.55 -9.18 12.90
N ASN A 75 -2.74 -9.71 12.64
CA ASN A 75 -3.54 -9.39 11.46
C ASN A 75 -5.02 -9.34 11.84
N GLU A 76 -5.78 -8.49 11.16
CA GLU A 76 -7.24 -8.41 11.32
C GLU A 76 -7.91 -8.12 9.98
N TRP A 77 -9.16 -8.57 9.84
CA TRP A 77 -10.06 -8.10 8.80
C TRP A 77 -10.84 -6.89 9.34
N VAL A 78 -10.63 -5.73 8.72
CA VAL A 78 -11.23 -4.46 9.12
C VAL A 78 -11.82 -3.76 7.91
N ARG A 79 -12.95 -3.06 8.08
CA ARG A 79 -13.53 -2.25 7.00
C ARG A 79 -12.59 -1.06 6.70
N PRO A 80 -12.40 -0.67 5.43
CA PRO A 80 -11.48 0.41 5.08
C PRO A 80 -11.73 1.72 5.85
N LEU A 81 -12.99 2.14 5.95
CA LEU A 81 -13.37 3.36 6.68
C LEU A 81 -13.14 3.25 8.20
N ASP A 82 -13.35 2.08 8.79
CA ASP A 82 -13.09 1.86 10.22
C ASP A 82 -11.59 1.94 10.51
N ALA A 83 -10.76 1.37 9.63
CA ALA A 83 -9.30 1.47 9.75
C ALA A 83 -8.82 2.93 9.64
N ILE A 84 -9.37 3.70 8.69
CA ILE A 84 -9.08 5.14 8.56
C ILE A 84 -9.47 5.89 9.84
N ALA A 85 -10.69 5.66 10.37
CA ALA A 85 -11.14 6.30 11.59
C ALA A 85 -10.27 5.95 12.81
N ARG A 86 -9.82 4.69 12.93
CA ARG A 86 -8.85 4.27 13.96
C ARG A 86 -7.51 5.01 13.81
N CYS A 87 -7.06 5.24 12.57
CA CYS A 87 -5.84 5.98 12.31
C CYS A 87 -5.96 7.47 12.69
N GLU A 88 -7.08 8.10 12.33
CA GLU A 88 -7.39 9.48 12.72
C GLU A 88 -7.50 9.63 14.24
N ALA A 89 -8.00 8.61 14.94
CA ALA A 89 -8.03 8.55 16.40
C ALA A 89 -6.68 8.19 17.06
N GLY A 90 -5.62 7.99 16.29
CA GLY A 90 -4.29 7.60 16.80
C GLY A 90 -4.21 6.17 17.33
N GLN A 91 -5.20 5.32 17.02
CA GLN A 91 -5.29 3.92 17.45
C GLN A 91 -4.63 2.94 16.47
N MET A 92 -4.30 3.39 15.26
CA MET A 92 -3.65 2.60 14.21
C MET A 92 -2.68 3.47 13.43
N THR A 93 -1.41 3.08 13.35
CA THR A 93 -0.44 3.78 12.51
C THR A 93 -0.56 3.28 11.07
N MET A 94 -0.71 4.20 10.11
CA MET A 94 -0.74 3.86 8.69
C MET A 94 0.13 4.82 7.88
N MET A 95 0.81 4.26 6.88
CA MET A 95 1.55 5.04 5.91
C MET A 95 0.59 5.66 4.87
N PRO A 96 0.93 6.81 4.27
CA PRO A 96 0.07 7.50 3.31
C PRO A 96 -0.41 6.64 2.13
N PRO A 97 0.44 5.80 1.50
CA PRO A 97 -0.02 4.92 0.43
C PRO A 97 -1.12 3.95 0.87
N THR A 98 -1.07 3.49 2.13
CA THR A 98 -2.11 2.64 2.73
C THR A 98 -3.41 3.42 2.90
N ILE A 99 -3.36 4.63 3.48
CA ILE A 99 -4.55 5.48 3.68
C ILE A 99 -5.21 5.80 2.32
N ALA A 100 -4.43 6.20 1.31
CA ALA A 100 -4.91 6.47 -0.03
C ALA A 100 -5.56 5.25 -0.69
N SER A 101 -4.96 4.06 -0.49
CA SER A 101 -5.53 2.80 -0.98
C SER A 101 -6.87 2.50 -0.30
N LEU A 102 -6.95 2.64 1.03
CA LEU A 102 -8.18 2.42 1.79
C LEU A 102 -9.29 3.40 1.43
N ARG A 103 -8.98 4.70 1.25
CA ARG A 103 -9.94 5.72 0.79
C ARG A 103 -10.44 5.45 -0.62
N THR A 104 -9.57 4.91 -1.48
CA THR A 104 -9.96 4.57 -2.86
C THR A 104 -10.92 3.39 -2.87
N ILE A 105 -10.60 2.30 -2.17
CA ILE A 105 -11.45 1.12 -2.15
C ILE A 105 -12.74 1.31 -1.35
N SER A 106 -12.79 2.27 -0.41
CA SER A 106 -14.01 2.57 0.35
C SER A 106 -15.11 3.23 -0.48
N ARG A 107 -14.81 3.64 -1.73
CA ARG A 107 -15.80 4.11 -2.71
C ARG A 107 -16.76 3.01 -3.17
N PHE A 108 -16.36 1.75 -3.02
CA PHE A 108 -17.13 0.59 -3.47
C PHE A 108 -17.87 -0.08 -2.32
N SER A 109 -19.07 -0.60 -2.59
CA SER A 109 -19.89 -1.24 -1.56
C SER A 109 -19.48 -2.70 -1.32
N THR A 110 -18.85 -3.33 -2.32
CA THR A 110 -18.42 -4.73 -2.26
C THR A 110 -17.02 -4.92 -2.81
N ALA A 111 -16.35 -6.01 -2.39
CA ALA A 111 -15.06 -6.39 -2.94
C ALA A 111 -15.13 -6.69 -4.45
N ALA A 112 -16.26 -7.24 -4.93
CA ALA A 112 -16.47 -7.51 -6.35
C ALA A 112 -16.51 -6.21 -7.17
N GLU A 113 -17.26 -5.19 -6.71
CA GLU A 113 -17.28 -3.87 -7.37
C GLU A 113 -15.89 -3.24 -7.43
N ALA A 114 -15.11 -3.32 -6.36
CA ALA A 114 -13.75 -2.80 -6.34
C ALA A 114 -12.83 -3.53 -7.33
N LEU A 115 -12.98 -4.86 -7.46
CA LEU A 115 -12.20 -5.67 -8.40
C LEU A 115 -12.60 -5.40 -9.85
N ASP A 116 -13.90 -5.28 -10.14
CA ASP A 116 -14.38 -4.94 -11.48
C ASP A 116 -13.89 -3.55 -11.90
N ALA A 117 -13.95 -2.56 -11.01
CA ALA A 117 -13.37 -1.25 -11.27
C ALA A 117 -11.84 -1.29 -11.45
N ALA A 118 -11.13 -2.15 -10.71
CA ALA A 118 -9.69 -2.31 -10.85
C ALA A 118 -9.27 -2.97 -12.18
N ARG A 119 -10.12 -3.83 -12.78
CA ARG A 119 -9.89 -4.44 -14.10
C ARG A 119 -9.88 -3.42 -15.22
N GLU A 120 -10.65 -2.34 -15.08
CA GLU A 120 -10.76 -1.28 -16.09
C GLU A 120 -9.59 -0.28 -16.03
N ILE A 121 -8.67 -0.43 -15.07
CA ILE A 121 -7.49 0.43 -14.94
C ILE A 121 -6.53 0.17 -16.10
N THR A 122 -6.36 1.18 -16.96
CA THR A 122 -5.43 1.12 -18.10
C THR A 122 -4.12 1.84 -17.85
N GLN A 123 -4.08 2.74 -16.85
CA GLN A 123 -2.90 3.54 -16.51
C GLN A 123 -2.81 3.70 -14.99
N VAL A 124 -1.61 3.51 -14.44
CA VAL A 124 -1.31 3.78 -13.03
C VAL A 124 -0.18 4.80 -12.99
N PRO A 125 -0.47 6.06 -12.63
CA PRO A 125 0.56 7.09 -12.55
C PRO A 125 1.48 6.83 -11.36
N ALA A 126 2.77 7.11 -11.54
CA ALA A 126 3.73 7.12 -10.45
C ALA A 126 3.49 8.34 -9.54
N VAL A 127 3.24 8.10 -8.26
CA VAL A 127 3.13 9.13 -7.24
C VAL A 127 4.49 9.29 -6.58
N LEU A 128 5.19 10.39 -6.90
CA LEU A 128 6.41 10.80 -6.23
C LEU A 128 6.12 12.01 -5.35
N PRO A 129 5.89 11.85 -4.03
CA PRO A 129 5.76 12.99 -3.15
C PRO A 129 7.11 13.72 -3.04
N ARG A 130 7.06 15.05 -2.89
CA ARG A 130 8.24 15.88 -2.64
C ARG A 130 8.15 16.50 -1.26
N VAL A 131 9.28 16.64 -0.59
CA VAL A 131 9.41 17.46 0.62
C VAL A 131 9.85 18.85 0.19
N VAL A 132 9.03 19.86 0.45
CA VAL A 132 9.29 21.25 0.08
C VAL A 132 9.41 22.13 1.32
N SER A 133 10.26 23.15 1.25
CA SER A 133 10.40 24.16 2.31
C SER A 133 9.18 25.08 2.32
N VAL A 134 8.68 25.40 3.51
CA VAL A 134 7.62 26.39 3.75
C VAL A 134 8.02 27.29 4.92
N ASP A 135 7.36 28.43 5.08
CA ASP A 135 7.62 29.33 6.22
C ASP A 135 7.37 28.57 7.53
N GLY A 136 8.45 28.34 8.29
CA GLY A 136 8.40 27.65 9.58
C GLY A 136 8.58 26.13 9.53
N GLY A 137 8.93 25.52 8.40
CA GLY A 137 9.28 24.09 8.36
C GLY A 137 9.30 23.46 6.97
N VAL A 138 8.97 22.17 6.92
CA VAL A 138 8.83 21.40 5.68
C VAL A 138 7.43 20.85 5.54
N ARG A 139 7.00 20.65 4.30
CA ARG A 139 5.72 20.02 3.97
C ARG A 139 5.91 18.99 2.86
N ILE A 140 5.14 17.90 2.92
CA ILE A 140 5.04 16.97 1.78
C ILE A 140 3.98 17.47 0.80
N VAL A 141 4.29 17.42 -0.48
CA VAL A 141 3.38 17.77 -1.58
C VAL A 141 3.33 16.62 -2.58
N LEU A 142 2.16 16.41 -3.19
CA LEU A 142 1.94 15.37 -4.19
C LEU A 142 1.99 15.95 -5.61
N PRO A 143 2.26 15.11 -6.63
CA PRO A 143 2.15 15.54 -8.02
C PRO A 143 0.79 16.18 -8.30
N GLY A 144 0.81 17.40 -8.83
CA GLY A 144 -0.40 18.19 -9.11
C GLY A 144 -0.77 19.21 -8.02
N ASP A 145 -0.08 19.22 -6.88
CA ASP A 145 -0.21 20.31 -5.91
C ASP A 145 0.41 21.61 -6.45
N PRO A 146 -0.18 22.79 -6.14
CA PRO A 146 0.35 24.08 -6.61
C PRO A 146 1.83 24.30 -6.27
N ASP A 147 2.24 23.83 -5.10
CA ASP A 147 3.59 24.01 -4.58
C ASP A 147 4.54 22.85 -4.95
N TYR A 148 4.11 21.92 -5.80
CA TYR A 148 4.93 20.77 -6.19
C TYR A 148 6.25 21.19 -6.86
N GLY A 149 6.31 22.39 -7.46
CA GLY A 149 7.52 22.97 -8.05
C GLY A 149 8.45 23.68 -7.06
N ALA A 150 8.07 23.83 -5.79
CA ALA A 150 8.83 24.59 -4.81
C ALA A 150 10.22 23.98 -4.50
N PRO A 151 11.15 24.77 -3.94
CA PRO A 151 12.46 24.27 -3.52
C PRO A 151 12.33 23.13 -2.51
N SER A 152 13.20 22.11 -2.64
CA SER A 152 13.23 20.97 -1.72
C SER A 152 13.63 21.38 -0.31
N GLY A 153 12.89 20.89 0.69
CA GLY A 153 13.28 20.98 2.10
C GLY A 153 13.98 19.69 2.52
N VAL A 154 15.28 19.76 2.81
CA VAL A 154 16.11 18.58 3.13
C VAL A 154 16.27 18.32 4.64
N GLU A 155 15.75 19.19 5.51
CA GLU A 155 15.88 19.04 6.96
C GLU A 155 14.57 18.54 7.61
N GLY A 156 14.64 17.43 8.36
CA GLY A 156 13.62 17.05 9.35
C GLY A 156 12.40 16.24 8.89
N ALA A 157 12.35 15.75 7.65
CA ALA A 157 11.17 15.12 7.07
C ALA A 157 10.66 13.82 7.75
N ALA A 158 11.42 13.24 8.69
CA ALA A 158 11.13 11.90 9.22
C ALA A 158 9.98 11.84 10.23
N ASP A 159 9.69 12.93 10.96
CA ASP A 159 8.93 12.81 12.23
C ASP A 159 7.55 13.49 12.26
N HIS A 160 7.12 14.17 11.17
CA HIS A 160 5.87 14.92 11.17
C HIS A 160 4.63 14.06 10.84
N HIS A 161 4.27 13.12 11.71
CA HIS A 161 3.08 12.26 11.59
C HIS A 161 1.77 13.02 11.27
N GLY A 162 1.62 14.27 11.74
CA GLY A 162 0.43 15.09 11.51
C GLY A 162 0.25 15.67 10.10
N SER A 163 1.31 15.73 9.28
CA SER A 163 1.23 16.30 7.92
C SER A 163 0.68 15.32 6.87
N TRP A 164 0.55 14.04 7.21
CA TRP A 164 0.36 12.97 6.23
C TRP A 164 -1.10 12.61 5.93
N MET A 165 -2.03 12.85 6.86
CA MET A 165 -3.43 12.41 6.72
C MET A 165 -4.17 13.13 5.57
N HIS A 166 -3.90 14.42 5.35
CA HIS A 166 -4.57 15.22 4.31
C HIS A 166 -4.08 14.95 2.89
N LEU A 167 -2.93 14.28 2.72
CA LEU A 167 -2.38 13.99 1.40
C LEU A 167 -3.19 12.92 0.65
N ALA A 168 -3.85 12.03 1.38
CA ALA A 168 -4.66 10.97 0.80
C ALA A 168 -6.05 11.44 0.34
N ASP A 169 -6.44 12.67 0.67
CA ASP A 169 -7.82 13.15 0.52
C ASP A 169 -8.13 13.82 -0.82
N SER A 170 -7.11 14.12 -1.64
CA SER A 170 -7.36 14.85 -2.87
C SER A 170 -6.38 14.48 -3.98
N ARG A 171 -6.96 13.96 -5.07
CA ARG A 171 -6.41 13.87 -6.44
C ARG A 171 -5.66 12.57 -6.76
N ARG A 172 -5.69 12.21 -8.05
CA ARG A 172 -5.33 10.91 -8.69
C ARG A 172 -4.02 10.28 -8.19
N VAL A 173 -4.08 9.63 -7.03
CA VAL A 173 -3.00 8.82 -6.47
C VAL A 173 -3.15 7.32 -6.76
N THR A 174 -4.21 6.96 -7.48
CA THR A 174 -4.48 5.61 -7.95
C THR A 174 -4.92 5.64 -9.42
N GLY A 175 -4.93 4.48 -10.07
CA GLY A 175 -5.39 4.32 -11.46
C GLY A 175 -6.91 4.22 -11.61
N PHE A 176 -7.67 4.22 -10.52
CA PHE A 176 -9.13 4.19 -10.57
C PHE A 176 -9.69 5.46 -11.22
N ALA A 177 -10.74 5.30 -12.04
CA ALA A 177 -11.50 6.44 -12.55
C ALA A 177 -12.15 7.24 -11.41
N GLU A 178 -12.33 8.55 -11.59
CA GLU A 178 -13.05 9.44 -10.66
C GLU A 178 -14.57 9.24 -10.74
#